data_AF-A0A829PS84-F1
#
_entry.id   AF-A0A829PS84-F1
#
_cell.length_a   1.000
_cell.length_b   1.000
_cell.length_c   1.000
_cell.angle_alpha   90.00
_cell.angle_beta   90.00
_cell.angle_gamma   90.00
#
_symmetry.space_group_name_H-M   'P 1'
#
loop_
_entity.id
_entity.type
_entity.pdbx_description
1 polymer ?
#
loop_
_entity_poly.entity_id
_entity_poly.type
_entity_poly.pdbx_seq_one_letter_code
_entity_poly.pdbx_strand_id
1 'polypeptide(L)'
;MADHLVVPYTLDTNDMRFSSPAGFPSGEQFFTHLRDAFDCLYAEGEAGSPKMLSVGLHCRLVGRPARTVALERFLDHVQAHDGVWITKRIDIAEHWRRVHPAGTEPNESSSPA
;
A
#
# COMPACT_ATOMS: atom_id res chain seq x y z
N MET A 1 -9.91 26.10 4.13
CA MET A 1 -9.01 25.25 3.30
C MET A 1 -9.77 23.98 2.96
N ALA A 2 -9.67 23.46 1.74
CA ALA A 2 -10.34 22.21 1.38
C ALA A 2 -9.66 21.05 2.09
N ASP A 3 -10.45 20.17 2.73
CA ASP A 3 -9.96 18.96 3.37
C ASP A 3 -9.57 17.93 2.30
N HIS A 4 -8.27 17.77 2.07
CA HIS A 4 -7.71 16.94 1.01
C HIS A 4 -6.87 15.80 1.60
N LEU A 5 -7.44 14.60 1.60
CA LEU A 5 -6.79 13.39 2.08
C LEU A 5 -5.68 12.93 1.12
N VAL A 6 -4.50 12.66 1.67
CA VAL A 6 -3.40 11.99 0.97
C VAL A 6 -3.42 10.51 1.33
N VAL A 7 -3.52 9.65 0.31
CA VAL A 7 -3.27 8.21 0.43
C VAL A 7 -1.90 7.94 -0.19
N PRO A 8 -0.84 7.63 0.57
CA PRO A 8 0.51 7.43 0.03
C PRO A 8 0.57 6.33 -1.04
N TYR A 9 1.60 6.41 -1.88
CA TYR A 9 1.90 5.43 -2.93
C TYR A 9 3.36 4.97 -2.84
N THR A 10 3.80 4.07 -3.72
CA THR A 10 5.11 3.42 -3.68
C THR A 10 5.87 3.48 -5.00
N LEU A 11 7.19 3.64 -4.91
CA LEU A 11 8.13 3.43 -6.02
C LEU A 11 9.05 2.21 -5.79
N ASP A 12 8.93 1.58 -4.63
CA ASP A 12 9.80 0.49 -4.22
C ASP A 12 9.12 -0.86 -4.44
N THR A 13 7.99 -1.11 -3.78
CA THR A 13 7.06 -2.25 -4.01
C THR A 13 6.27 -2.07 -5.31
N ASN A 14 6.99 -1.95 -6.42
CA ASN A 14 6.46 -1.54 -7.72
C ASN A 14 7.18 -2.29 -8.85
N ASP A 15 6.42 -2.91 -9.76
CA ASP A 15 6.96 -3.70 -10.87
C ASP A 15 7.75 -2.84 -11.90
N MET A 16 7.69 -1.51 -11.82
CA MET A 16 8.56 -0.62 -12.60
C MET A 16 10.05 -0.93 -12.38
N ARG A 17 10.39 -1.50 -11.22
CA ARG A 17 11.76 -1.94 -10.89
C ARG A 17 12.27 -3.03 -11.85
N PHE A 18 11.42 -3.81 -12.52
CA PHE A 18 11.87 -4.70 -13.61
C PHE A 18 12.51 -3.97 -14.80
N SER A 19 12.37 -2.65 -14.88
CA SER A 19 12.94 -1.80 -15.94
C SER A 19 13.93 -0.77 -15.40
N SER A 20 14.32 -0.88 -14.13
CA SER A 20 15.34 -0.03 -13.52
C SER A 20 16.69 -0.75 -13.48
N PRO A 21 17.83 -0.06 -13.72
CA PRO A 21 19.16 -0.67 -13.66
C PRO A 21 19.48 -1.39 -12.32
N ALA A 22 18.92 -0.89 -11.22
CA ALA A 22 19.07 -1.45 -9.86
C ALA A 22 17.74 -2.02 -9.31
N GLY A 23 16.90 -2.56 -10.18
CA GLY A 23 15.64 -3.19 -9.76
C GLY A 23 15.67 -4.72 -9.84
N PHE A 24 14.51 -5.34 -9.96
CA PHE A 24 14.37 -6.79 -9.83
C PHE A 24 14.83 -7.51 -11.11
N PRO A 25 15.85 -8.39 -11.04
CA PRO A 25 16.31 -9.17 -12.17
C PRO A 25 15.40 -10.37 -12.47
N SER A 26 14.56 -10.80 -11.51
CA SER A 26 13.67 -11.96 -11.65
C SER A 26 12.37 -11.79 -10.89
N GLY A 27 11.36 -12.58 -11.26
CA GLY A 27 10.10 -12.65 -10.53
C GLY A 27 10.28 -13.09 -9.07
N GLU A 28 11.25 -13.97 -8.78
CA GLU A 28 11.53 -14.42 -7.41
C GLU A 28 11.94 -13.26 -6.49
N GLN A 29 12.78 -12.35 -6.97
CA GLN A 29 13.19 -11.19 -6.18
C GLN A 29 12.03 -10.21 -5.97
N PHE A 30 11.16 -10.01 -6.97
CA PHE A 30 9.96 -9.20 -6.80
C PHE A 30 9.00 -9.83 -5.76
N PHE A 31 8.73 -11.13 -5.87
CA PHE A 31 7.91 -11.87 -4.90
C PHE A 31 8.49 -11.76 -3.49
N THR A 32 9.77 -12.06 -3.31
CA THR A 32 10.46 -12.01 -2.02
C THR A 32 10.36 -10.61 -1.41
N HIS A 33 10.60 -9.57 -2.22
CA HIS A 33 10.53 -8.19 -1.78
C HIS A 33 9.12 -7.77 -1.35
N LEU A 34 8.08 -8.19 -2.08
CA LEU A 34 6.69 -7.96 -1.70
C LEU A 34 6.29 -8.74 -0.44
N ARG A 35 6.69 -10.01 -0.35
CA ARG A 35 6.44 -10.87 0.82
C ARG A 35 7.04 -10.26 2.08
N ASP A 36 8.31 -9.89 2.04
CA ASP A 36 9.00 -9.34 3.22
C ASP A 36 8.37 -8.01 3.67
N ALA A 37 7.94 -7.16 2.73
CA ALA A 37 7.20 -5.95 3.05
C ALA A 37 5.83 -6.25 3.67
N PHE A 38 5.11 -7.26 3.17
CA PHE A 38 3.86 -7.70 3.75
C PHE A 38 4.05 -8.29 5.16
N ASP A 39 4.97 -9.24 5.33
CA ASP A 39 5.21 -9.94 6.61
C ASP A 39 5.59 -8.94 7.72
N CYS A 40 6.39 -7.92 7.40
CA CYS A 40 6.72 -6.85 8.32
C CYS A 40 5.49 -6.05 8.77
N LEU A 41 4.69 -5.56 7.82
CA LEU A 41 3.48 -4.78 8.13
C LEU A 41 2.38 -5.62 8.77
N TYR A 42 2.31 -6.91 8.44
CA TYR A 42 1.40 -7.85 9.03
C TYR A 42 1.73 -8.07 10.51
N ALA A 43 3.01 -8.30 10.84
CA ALA A 43 3.47 -8.40 12.23
C ALA A 43 3.21 -7.11 13.03
N GLU A 44 3.41 -5.92 12.44
CA GLU A 44 3.02 -4.65 13.07
C GLU A 44 1.50 -4.56 13.31
N GLY A 45 0.71 -5.09 12.38
CA GLY A 45 -0.74 -5.20 12.48
C GLY A 45 -1.19 -6.12 13.62
N GLU A 46 -0.59 -7.31 13.75
CA GLU A 46 -0.84 -8.24 14.86
C GLU A 46 -0.46 -7.64 16.22
N ALA A 47 0.57 -6.79 16.25
CA ALA A 47 0.95 -6.01 17.43
C ALA A 47 0.01 -4.82 17.72
N GLY A 48 -1.09 -4.66 16.95
CA GLY A 48 -2.11 -3.64 17.17
C GLY A 48 -1.90 -2.34 16.39
N SER A 49 -0.96 -2.30 15.43
CA SER A 49 -0.65 -1.11 14.64
C SER A 49 -0.73 -1.38 13.13
N PRO A 50 -1.92 -1.68 12.58
CA PRO A 50 -2.08 -1.97 11.15
C PRO A 50 -1.65 -0.79 10.25
N LYS A 51 -1.16 -1.11 9.05
CA LYS A 51 -0.72 -0.15 8.02
C LYS A 51 -1.22 -0.60 6.63
N MET A 52 -1.06 0.28 5.65
CA MET A 52 -1.33 -0.04 4.24
C MET A 52 -0.05 -0.40 3.48
N LEU A 53 -0.18 -1.30 2.49
CA LEU A 53 0.85 -1.59 1.51
C LEU A 53 0.31 -1.27 0.10
N SER A 54 1.01 -0.41 -0.64
CA SER A 54 0.75 -0.25 -2.08
C SER A 54 1.59 -1.24 -2.87
N VAL A 55 1.02 -1.79 -3.96
CA VAL A 55 1.77 -2.58 -4.96
C VAL A 55 1.51 -1.96 -6.33
N GLY A 56 2.57 -1.40 -6.92
CA GLY A 56 2.50 -0.78 -8.24
C GLY A 56 2.66 -1.80 -9.36
N LEU A 57 1.74 -1.79 -10.34
CA LEU A 57 1.72 -2.74 -11.45
C LEU A 57 1.54 -2.02 -12.79
N HIS A 58 2.22 -2.51 -13.83
CA HIS A 58 2.10 -2.01 -15.19
C HIS A 58 1.82 -3.17 -16.16
N CYS A 59 0.80 -3.03 -17.01
CA CYS A 59 0.38 -4.09 -17.94
C CYS A 59 1.52 -4.64 -18.80
N ARG A 60 2.42 -3.76 -19.27
CA ARG A 60 3.56 -4.11 -20.12
C ARG A 60 4.71 -4.81 -19.38
N LEU A 61 4.71 -4.77 -18.04
CA LEU A 61 5.77 -5.30 -17.18
C LEU A 61 5.33 -6.58 -16.48
N VAL A 62 4.53 -6.51 -15.41
CA VAL A 62 4.07 -7.70 -14.68
C VAL A 62 3.23 -8.63 -15.55
N GLY A 63 2.51 -8.10 -16.55
CA GLY A 63 1.68 -8.91 -17.46
C GLY A 63 2.45 -9.84 -18.41
N ARG A 64 3.80 -9.83 -18.37
CA ARG A 64 4.62 -10.81 -19.08
C ARG A 64 4.52 -12.16 -18.34
N PRO A 65 4.33 -13.30 -19.04
CA PRO A 65 4.17 -14.61 -18.38
C PRO A 65 5.29 -14.96 -17.38
N ALA A 66 6.54 -14.57 -17.68
CA ALA A 66 7.68 -14.80 -16.79
C ALA A 66 7.65 -13.99 -15.47
N ARG A 67 6.74 -13.01 -15.34
CA ARG A 67 6.61 -12.11 -14.19
C ARG A 67 5.26 -12.25 -13.48
N THR A 68 4.17 -12.54 -14.21
CA THR A 68 2.84 -12.75 -13.63
C THR A 68 2.84 -13.78 -12.52
N VAL A 69 3.58 -14.89 -12.67
CA VAL A 69 3.66 -15.97 -11.68
C VAL A 69 4.14 -15.47 -10.30
N ALA A 70 5.01 -14.44 -10.27
CA ALA A 70 5.46 -13.85 -9.01
C ALA A 70 4.35 -13.05 -8.32
N LEU A 71 3.49 -12.37 -9.09
CA LEU A 71 2.33 -11.67 -8.57
C LEU A 71 1.27 -12.65 -8.05
N GLU A 72 1.02 -13.74 -8.78
CA GLU A 72 0.10 -14.82 -8.34
C GLU A 72 0.55 -15.38 -6.99
N ARG A 73 1.83 -15.77 -6.87
CA ARG A 73 2.40 -16.26 -5.60
C ARG A 73 2.28 -15.25 -4.46
N PHE A 74 2.42 -13.96 -4.73
CA PHE A 74 2.24 -12.92 -3.71
C PHE A 74 0.77 -12.82 -3.29
N LEU A 75 -0.17 -12.88 -4.24
CA LEU A 75 -1.60 -12.89 -3.93
C LEU A 75 -2.01 -14.13 -3.15
N ASP A 76 -1.44 -15.30 -3.45
CA ASP A 76 -1.65 -16.53 -2.68
C ASP A 76 -1.14 -16.38 -1.25
N HIS A 77 0.07 -15.81 -1.07
CA HIS A 77 0.64 -15.54 0.25
C HIS A 77 -0.26 -14.61 1.07
N VAL A 78 -0.69 -13.49 0.49
CA VAL A 78 -1.55 -12.51 1.18
C VAL A 78 -2.91 -13.13 1.56
N GLN A 79 -3.52 -13.91 0.66
CA GLN A 79 -4.82 -14.54 0.91
C GLN A 79 -4.77 -15.72 1.90
N ALA A 80 -3.57 -16.25 2.18
CA ALA A 80 -3.39 -17.28 3.21
C ALA A 80 -3.41 -16.71 4.65
N HIS A 81 -3.46 -15.39 4.83
CA HIS A 81 -3.49 -14.73 6.12
C HIS A 81 -4.87 -14.11 6.39
N ASP A 82 -5.36 -14.29 7.62
CA ASP A 82 -6.59 -13.67 8.08
C ASP A 82 -6.41 -12.16 8.32
N GLY A 83 -7.50 -11.40 8.35
CA GLY A 83 -7.45 -9.97 8.70
C GLY A 83 -6.86 -9.04 7.64
N VAL A 84 -6.60 -9.53 6.43
CA VAL A 84 -6.10 -8.71 5.31
C VAL A 84 -7.26 -8.06 4.54
N TRP A 85 -7.20 -6.73 4.38
CA TRP A 85 -8.16 -5.98 3.56
C TRP A 85 -7.58 -5.64 2.17
N ILE A 86 -7.86 -6.48 1.18
CA ILE A 86 -7.54 -6.20 -0.23
C ILE A 86 -8.61 -5.24 -0.78
N THR A 87 -8.22 -4.01 -1.09
CA THR A 87 -9.18 -2.92 -1.27
C THR A 87 -8.77 -1.89 -2.32
N LYS A 88 -9.72 -1.07 -2.78
CA LYS A 88 -9.44 0.06 -3.66
C LYS A 88 -8.98 1.26 -2.84
N ARG A 89 -8.16 2.13 -3.43
CA ARG A 89 -7.71 3.37 -2.77
C ARG A 89 -8.87 4.31 -2.39
N ILE A 90 -9.97 4.30 -3.15
CA ILE A 90 -11.17 5.09 -2.82
C ILE A 90 -11.84 4.57 -1.54
N ASP A 91 -11.84 3.26 -1.32
CA ASP A 91 -12.45 2.67 -0.13
C ASP A 91 -11.61 2.98 1.13
N ILE A 92 -10.28 3.03 1.00
CA ILE A 92 -9.38 3.53 2.05
C ILE A 92 -9.70 4.99 2.37
N ALA A 93 -9.89 5.83 1.34
CA ALA A 93 -10.18 7.24 1.54
C ALA A 93 -11.52 7.46 2.26
N GLU A 94 -12.56 6.73 1.86
CA GLU A 94 -13.87 6.80 2.52
C GLU A 94 -13.84 6.20 3.93
N HIS A 95 -13.08 5.13 4.16
CA HIS A 95 -12.82 4.62 5.50
C HIS A 95 -12.17 5.69 6.38
N TRP A 96 -11.11 6.34 5.90
CA TRP A 96 -10.38 7.35 6.66
C TRP A 96 -11.24 8.55 7.01
N ARG A 97 -12.03 9.06 6.07
CA ARG A 97 -12.96 10.18 6.32
C ARG A 97 -13.99 9.86 7.40
N ARG A 98 -14.46 8.62 7.46
CA ARG A 98 -15.46 8.17 8.43
C ARG A 98 -14.87 7.92 9.82
N VAL A 99 -13.68 7.33 9.90
CA VAL A 99 -13.07 6.87 11.15
C VAL A 99 -12.12 7.93 11.75
N HIS A 100 -11.52 8.75 10.89
CA HIS A 100 -10.55 9.80 11.21
C HIS A 100 -10.93 11.11 10.49
N PRO A 101 -12.10 11.71 10.78
CA PRO A 101 -12.52 12.95 10.16
C PRO A 101 -11.49 14.06 10.43
N ALA A 102 -11.24 14.92 9.44
CA ALA A 102 -10.37 16.07 9.66
C ALA A 102 -10.98 16.97 10.75
N GLY A 103 -10.15 17.40 11.69
CA GLY A 103 -10.56 18.38 12.68
C GLY A 103 -10.87 19.72 12.00
N THR A 104 -11.98 20.34 12.38
CA THR A 104 -12.13 21.80 12.21
C THR A 104 -11.29 22.47 13.29
N GLU A 105 -10.15 23.06 12.92
CA GLU A 105 -9.47 24.01 13.81
C GLU A 105 -10.47 25.10 14.26
N PRO A 106 -10.56 25.43 15.57
CA PRO A 106 -11.30 26.60 16.01
C PRO A 106 -10.68 27.85 15.38
N ASN A 107 -11.50 28.70 14.78
CA ASN A 107 -11.06 30.00 14.30
C ASN A 107 -10.43 30.78 15.47
N GLU A 108 -9.11 30.99 15.46
CA GLU A 108 -8.40 31.87 16.39
C GLU A 108 -8.86 33.33 16.18
N SER A 109 -10.05 33.67 16.65
CA SER A 109 -10.54 35.06 16.67
C SER A 109 -11.29 35.41 17.96
N SER A 110 -10.97 34.73 19.07
CA SER A 110 -11.32 35.19 20.40
C SER A 110 -10.03 35.44 21.19
N SER A 111 -9.34 36.52 20.81
CA SER A 111 -8.35 37.17 21.66
C SER A 111 -9.10 37.78 22.84
N PRO A 112 -8.81 37.41 24.10
CA PRO A 112 -9.27 38.20 25.22
C PRO A 112 -8.38 39.44 25.35
N ALA A 113 -9.02 40.61 25.34
CA ALA A 113 -8.44 41.85 25.85
C ALA A 113 -8.37 41.81 27.39
#